data_AF-Q0RMI9-F1
#
_entry.id   AF-Q0RMI9-F1
#
_cell.length_a   1.000
_cell.length_b   1.000
_cell.length_c   1.000
_cell.angle_alpha   90.00
_cell.angle_beta   90.00
_cell.angle_gamma   90.00
#
_symmetry.space_group_name_H-M   'P 1'
#
loop_
_entity.id
_entity.type
_entity.pdbx_description
1 polymer ?
#
loop_
_entity_poly.entity_id
_entity_poly.type
_entity_poly.pdbx_seq_one_letter_code
_entity_poly.pdbx_strand_id
1 'polypeptide(L)'
;MMMGAVAGAHLLARGDDGLLHPREPTTAGTEMADEATVVGAMQAALYACAALIRARETRIYNRTGAPLLGQHNTEILRDLLGLSDEAVKTLEANGVIGTEPRTGGRSRGMR
;
A
#
# COMPACT_ATOMS: atom_id res chain seq x y z
N MET A 1 45.41 -13.66 -10.36
CA MET A 1 44.07 -13.04 -10.29
C MET A 1 43.25 -13.84 -9.29
N MET A 2 42.88 -13.27 -8.15
CA MET A 2 42.08 -13.96 -7.14
C MET A 2 40.62 -13.52 -7.24
N MET A 3 39.70 -14.48 -7.38
CA MET A 3 38.25 -14.26 -7.29
C MET A 3 37.82 -14.43 -5.82
N GLY A 4 37.32 -13.36 -5.19
CA GLY A 4 36.70 -13.42 -3.87
C GLY A 4 35.21 -13.76 -3.95
N ALA A 5 34.72 -14.60 -3.04
CA ALA A 5 33.29 -14.84 -2.85
C ALA A 5 32.91 -14.32 -1.46
N VAL A 6 31.93 -13.42 -1.39
CA VAL A 6 31.45 -12.82 -0.15
C VAL A 6 30.14 -13.51 0.22
N ALA A 7 30.19 -14.39 1.21
CA ALA A 7 29.01 -14.98 1.83
C ALA A 7 29.02 -14.57 3.30
N GLY A 8 28.08 -13.72 3.69
CA GLY A 8 27.66 -13.53 5.09
C GLY A 8 28.79 -13.26 6.09
N ALA A 9 29.17 -12.00 6.20
CA ALA A 9 29.61 -11.35 7.43
C ALA A 9 31.02 -11.56 8.01
N HIS A 10 31.95 -12.32 7.42
CA HIS A 10 33.40 -12.14 7.68
C HIS A 10 34.16 -12.13 6.34
N LEU A 11 34.84 -11.02 6.02
CA LEU A 11 35.66 -10.93 4.81
C LEU A 11 36.83 -11.90 4.94
N LEU A 12 36.75 -13.01 4.21
CA LEU A 12 37.77 -14.03 4.18
C LEU A 12 38.38 -14.10 2.78
N ALA A 13 39.71 -14.14 2.71
CA ALA A 13 40.45 -14.38 1.49
C ALA A 13 41.18 -15.72 1.58
N ARG A 14 41.23 -16.46 0.47
CA ARG A 14 42.03 -17.68 0.40
C ARG A 14 43.49 -17.30 0.21
N GLY A 15 44.35 -17.67 1.17
CA GLY A 15 45.78 -17.50 1.07
C GLY A 15 46.40 -18.49 0.10
N ASP A 16 47.66 -18.26 -0.26
CA ASP A 16 48.43 -19.16 -1.12
C ASP A 16 48.72 -20.52 -0.43
N ASP A 17 48.55 -20.57 0.89
CA ASP A 17 48.51 -21.79 1.71
C ASP A 17 47.20 -22.58 1.55
N GLY A 18 46.24 -22.05 0.81
CA GLY A 18 44.94 -22.63 0.58
C GLY A 18 43.95 -22.48 1.74
N LEU A 19 44.31 -21.81 2.83
CA LEU A 19 43.47 -21.55 3.99
C LEU A 19 42.72 -20.21 3.87
N LEU A 20 41.65 -20.05 4.64
CA LEU A 20 40.86 -18.81 4.68
C LEU A 20 41.37 -17.88 5.79
N HIS A 21 41.75 -16.66 5.42
CA HIS A 21 42.28 -15.66 6.34
C HIS A 21 41.38 -14.42 6.41
N PRO A 22 41.21 -13.79 7.60
CA PRO A 22 40.54 -12.52 7.73
C PRO A 22 41.19 -11.44 6.85
N ARG A 23 40.36 -10.63 6.18
CA ARG A 23 40.80 -9.54 5.32
C ARG A 23 40.16 -8.22 5.79
N GLU A 24 40.93 -7.14 5.81
CA GLU A 24 40.38 -5.81 6.06
C GLU A 24 39.55 -5.33 4.86
N PRO A 25 38.38 -4.71 5.11
CA PRO A 25 37.55 -4.16 4.04
C PRO A 25 38.33 -3.10 3.26
N THR A 26 38.28 -3.20 1.93
CA THR A 26 38.87 -2.18 1.05
C THR A 26 37.77 -1.22 0.60
N THR A 27 38.08 0.09 0.50
CA THR A 27 37.11 1.13 0.14
C THR A 27 36.63 1.08 -1.32
N ALA A 28 36.96 0.03 -2.09
CA ALA A 28 36.59 -0.13 -3.49
C ALA A 28 36.05 -1.54 -3.78
N GLY A 29 34.77 -1.63 -4.20
CA GLY A 29 34.19 -2.85 -4.77
C GLY A 29 32.86 -3.28 -4.16
N THR A 30 32.49 -4.55 -4.41
CA THR A 30 31.24 -5.20 -3.99
C THR A 30 31.04 -5.26 -2.47
N GLU A 31 32.08 -5.03 -1.69
CA GLU A 31 32.03 -4.96 -0.21
C GLU A 31 31.17 -3.77 0.27
N MET A 32 31.21 -2.61 -0.40
CA MET A 32 30.30 -1.49 -0.11
C MET A 32 28.86 -1.77 -0.56
N ALA A 33 28.67 -2.60 -1.59
CA ALA A 33 27.35 -2.98 -2.07
C ALA A 33 26.62 -3.92 -1.09
N ASP A 34 27.37 -4.74 -0.34
CA ASP A 34 26.81 -5.63 0.69
C ASP A 34 26.25 -4.83 1.87
N GLU A 35 27.01 -3.86 2.40
CA GLU A 35 26.52 -3.00 3.50
C GLU A 35 25.29 -2.18 3.07
N ALA A 36 25.28 -1.61 1.87
CA ALA A 36 24.12 -0.90 1.34
C ALA A 36 22.89 -1.81 1.18
N THR A 37 23.11 -3.07 0.80
CA THR A 37 22.05 -4.09 0.68
C THR A 37 21.51 -4.49 2.05
N VAL A 38 22.39 -4.70 3.04
CA VAL A 38 22.01 -5.02 4.42
C VAL A 38 21.25 -3.87 5.07
N VAL A 39 21.70 -2.62 4.90
CA VAL A 39 20.99 -1.44 5.40
C VAL A 39 19.63 -1.29 4.71
N GLY A 40 19.56 -1.50 3.39
CA GLY A 40 18.30 -1.47 2.65
C GLY A 40 17.33 -2.56 3.09
N ALA A 41 17.81 -3.79 3.30
CA ALA A 41 17.02 -4.91 3.80
C ALA A 41 16.54 -4.67 5.24
N MET A 42 17.41 -4.15 6.11
CA MET A 42 17.06 -3.81 7.49
C MET A 42 16.01 -2.70 7.54
N GLN A 43 16.16 -1.67 6.70
CA GLN A 43 15.19 -0.59 6.58
C GLN A 43 13.82 -1.12 6.09
N ALA A 44 13.82 -1.96 5.05
CA ALA A 44 12.59 -2.59 4.56
C ALA A 44 11.91 -3.47 5.62
N ALA A 45 12.69 -4.25 6.37
CA ALA A 45 12.18 -5.08 7.46
C ALA A 45 11.57 -4.23 8.58
N LEU A 46 12.24 -3.13 8.96
CA LEU A 46 11.70 -2.19 9.95
C LEU A 46 10.40 -1.54 9.48
N TYR A 47 10.31 -1.12 8.22
CA TYR A 47 9.06 -0.60 7.66
C TYR A 47 7.94 -1.63 7.65
N ALA A 48 8.23 -2.88 7.29
CA ALA A 48 7.25 -3.96 7.30
C ALA A 48 6.74 -4.24 8.72
N CYS A 49 7.64 -4.35 9.71
CA CYS A 49 7.28 -4.49 11.11
C CYS A 49 6.43 -3.31 11.62
N ALA A 50 6.83 -2.07 11.28
CA ALA A 50 6.08 -0.88 11.66
C ALA A 50 4.67 -0.86 11.06
N ALA A 51 4.51 -1.28 9.80
CA ALA A 51 3.21 -1.38 9.15
C ALA A 51 2.29 -2.41 9.84
N LEU A 52 2.84 -3.57 10.22
CA LEU A 52 2.09 -4.62 10.94
C LEU A 52 1.66 -4.17 12.34
N ILE A 53 2.54 -3.47 13.08
CA ILE A 53 2.21 -2.89 14.38
C ILE A 53 1.09 -1.86 14.24
N ARG A 54 1.23 -0.92 13.29
CA ARG A 54 0.19 0.08 13.01
C ARG A 54 -1.14 -0.58 12.64
N ALA A 55 -1.14 -1.59 11.79
CA ALA A 55 -2.36 -2.30 11.42
C ALA A 55 -3.05 -2.94 12.64
N ARG A 56 -2.27 -3.46 13.60
CA ARG A 56 -2.80 -4.01 14.86
C ARG A 56 -3.36 -2.93 15.80
N GLU A 57 -2.72 -1.77 15.85
CA GLU A 57 -3.13 -0.64 16.69
C GLU A 57 -4.31 0.15 16.11
N THR A 58 -4.45 0.15 14.78
CA THR A 58 -5.51 0.89 14.08
C THR A 58 -6.81 0.11 14.16
N ARG A 59 -7.40 0.09 15.35
CA ARG A 59 -8.73 -0.47 15.56
C ARG A 59 -9.75 0.47 14.92
N ILE A 60 -10.30 0.06 13.78
CA ILE A 60 -11.35 0.82 13.11
C ILE A 60 -12.64 0.63 13.91
N TYR A 61 -13.01 1.68 14.61
CA TYR A 61 -14.31 1.77 15.24
C TYR A 61 -15.26 2.50 14.31
N ASN A 62 -16.44 1.92 14.07
CA ASN A 62 -17.50 2.68 13.44
C ASN A 62 -17.99 3.73 14.44
N ARG A 63 -17.72 5.01 14.15
CA ARG A 63 -18.07 6.13 15.03
C ARG A 63 -19.47 6.66 14.77
N THR A 64 -20.13 6.19 13.71
CA THR A 64 -21.41 6.69 13.23
C THR A 64 -22.32 5.54 12.81
N GLY A 65 -23.61 5.81 12.65
CA GLY A 65 -24.52 4.85 12.01
C GLY A 65 -24.14 4.60 10.55
N ALA A 66 -24.70 3.53 9.97
CA ALA A 66 -24.65 3.35 8.52
C ALA A 66 -25.41 4.51 7.82
N PRO A 67 -24.93 5.03 6.68
CA PRO A 67 -25.63 6.07 5.95
C PRO A 67 -27.02 5.64 5.49
N LEU A 68 -27.96 6.60 5.45
CA LEU A 68 -29.28 6.39 4.85
C LEU A 68 -29.17 6.32 3.31
N LEU A 69 -30.21 5.77 2.67
CA LEU A 69 -30.32 5.80 1.23
C LEU A 69 -30.28 7.25 0.73
N GLY A 70 -29.33 7.54 -0.16
CA GLY A 70 -29.18 8.86 -0.76
C GLY A 70 -28.62 9.97 0.14
N GLN A 71 -28.20 9.67 1.39
CA GLN A 71 -27.70 10.68 2.35
C GLN A 71 -26.56 11.56 1.79
N HIS A 72 -25.71 11.00 0.93
CA HIS A 72 -24.54 11.68 0.36
C HIS A 72 -24.68 11.99 -1.14
N ASN A 73 -25.89 11.92 -1.72
CA ASN A 73 -26.08 12.13 -3.16
C ASN A 73 -25.62 13.53 -3.60
N THR A 74 -26.02 14.59 -2.88
CA THR A 74 -25.62 15.97 -3.23
C THR A 74 -24.12 16.17 -3.09
N GLU A 75 -23.54 15.73 -1.97
CA GLU A 75 -22.10 15.85 -1.71
C GLU A 75 -21.27 15.17 -2.81
N ILE A 76 -21.62 13.93 -3.17
CA ILE A 76 -20.87 13.19 -4.18
C ILE A 76 -21.12 13.75 -5.58
N LEU A 77 -22.39 13.92 -5.98
CA LEU A 77 -22.71 14.27 -7.36
C LEU A 77 -22.32 15.71 -7.67
N ARG A 78 -22.56 16.65 -6.76
CA ARG A 78 -22.25 18.07 -6.99
C ARG A 78 -20.81 18.40 -6.61
N ASP A 79 -20.39 18.06 -5.39
CA ASP A 79 -19.13 18.59 -4.85
C ASP A 79 -17.92 17.76 -5.31
N LEU A 80 -18.05 16.43 -5.39
CA LEU A 80 -16.95 15.56 -5.83
C LEU A 80 -16.91 15.35 -7.35
N LEU A 81 -18.08 15.18 -7.99
CA LEU A 81 -18.18 14.89 -9.42
C LEU A 81 -18.50 16.11 -10.29
N GLY A 82 -18.85 17.25 -9.68
CA GLY A 82 -19.05 18.52 -10.40
C GLY A 82 -20.32 18.59 -11.24
N LEU A 83 -21.35 17.77 -10.96
CA LEU A 83 -22.64 17.88 -11.65
C LEU A 83 -23.34 19.17 -11.22
N SER A 84 -24.00 19.85 -12.17
CA SER A 84 -24.84 20.99 -11.86
C SER A 84 -26.12 20.55 -11.14
N ASP A 85 -26.74 21.49 -10.41
CA ASP A 85 -27.97 21.22 -9.67
C ASP A 85 -29.11 20.76 -10.61
N GLU A 86 -29.14 21.24 -11.85
CA GLU A 86 -30.11 20.85 -12.87
C GLU A 86 -29.90 19.41 -13.34
N ALA A 87 -28.65 19.00 -13.50
CA ALA A 87 -28.31 17.62 -13.84
C ALA A 87 -28.71 16.66 -12.71
N VAL A 88 -28.43 17.03 -11.46
CA VAL A 88 -28.83 16.24 -10.28
C VAL A 88 -30.35 16.13 -10.19
N LYS A 89 -31.10 17.24 -10.36
CA LYS A 89 -32.57 17.23 -10.39
C LYS A 89 -33.12 16.36 -11.52
N THR A 90 -32.48 16.37 -12.68
CA THR A 90 -32.88 15.53 -13.81
C THR A 90 -32.72 14.04 -13.47
N LEU A 91 -31.63 13.66 -12.80
CA LEU A 91 -31.41 12.28 -12.35
C LEU A 91 -32.46 11.83 -11.33
N GLU A 92 -32.83 12.71 -10.40
CA GLU A 92 -33.88 12.47 -9.40
C GLU A 92 -35.26 12.33 -10.05
N ALA A 93 -35.61 13.25 -10.97
CA ALA A 93 -36.87 13.21 -11.70
C ALA A 93 -37.02 11.95 -12.57
N ASN A 94 -35.91 11.46 -13.13
CA ASN A 94 -35.87 10.20 -13.88
C ASN A 94 -35.87 8.95 -13.00
N GLY A 95 -35.82 9.11 -11.67
CA GLY A 95 -35.78 8.00 -10.71
C GLY A 95 -34.49 7.20 -10.74
N VAL A 96 -33.40 7.77 -11.27
CA VAL A 96 -32.06 7.14 -11.30
C VAL A 96 -31.43 7.19 -9.91
N ILE A 97 -31.67 8.26 -9.17
CA ILE A 97 -31.26 8.47 -7.78
C ILE A 97 -32.50 8.74 -6.92
N GLY A 98 -32.39 8.50 -5.60
CA GLY A 98 -33.46 8.77 -4.65
C GLY A 98 -33.00 8.62 -3.20
N THR A 99 -33.87 9.04 -2.27
CA THR A 99 -33.63 9.02 -0.82
C THR A 99 -34.53 8.05 -0.06
N GLU A 100 -35.57 7.52 -0.72
CA GLU A 100 -36.52 6.59 -0.13
C GLU A 100 -36.46 5.21 -0.81
N PRO A 101 -36.55 4.11 -0.05
CA PRO A 101 -36.68 2.78 -0.63
C PRO A 101 -37.94 2.69 -1.48
N ARG A 102 -37.81 2.24 -2.73
CA ARG A 102 -39.00 1.98 -3.56
C ARG A 102 -39.78 0.80 -2.99
N THR A 103 -41.04 1.05 -2.63
CA THR A 103 -42.03 0.02 -2.30
C THR A 103 -42.37 -0.77 -3.57
N GLY A 104 -41.60 -1.81 -3.89
CA GLY A 104 -41.91 -2.69 -5.01
C GLY A 104 -40.67 -3.29 -5.66
N GLY A 105 -40.31 -4.50 -5.21
CA GLY A 105 -39.36 -5.35 -5.91
C GLY A 105 -39.81 -5.61 -7.36
N ARG A 106 -38.82 -5.63 -8.26
CA ARG A 106 -38.90 -6.04 -9.68
C ARG A 106 -39.91 -5.26 -10.52
N SER A 107 -39.54 -4.05 -10.93
CA SER A 107 -40.05 -3.51 -12.20
C SER A 107 -38.90 -2.97 -13.06
N ARG A 108 -38.68 -3.67 -14.18
CA ARG A 108 -38.07 -3.22 -15.43
C ARG A 108 -36.55 -3.29 -15.58
N GLY A 109 -36.12 -4.47 -16.01
CA GLY A 109 -35.05 -4.67 -16.99
C GLY A 109 -35.50 -5.72 -18.01
N MET A 110 -36.52 -5.40 -18.80
CA MET A 110 -36.89 -6.17 -19.99
C MET A 110 -36.93 -5.15 -21.14
N ARG A 111 -35.84 -5.10 -21.89
CA ARG A 111 -35.76 -4.54 -23.24
C ARG A 111 -35.42 -5.70 -24.16
#